data_AF-A0A3R7FY06-F1
#
_entry.id   AF-A0A3R7FY06-F1
#
_cell.length_a   1.000
_cell.length_b   1.000
_cell.length_c   1.000
_cell.angle_alpha   90.00
_cell.angle_beta   90.00
_cell.angle_gamma   90.00
#
_symmetry.space_group_name_H-M   'P 1'
#
loop_
_entity.id
_entity.type
_entity.pdbx_description
1 polymer ?
#
loop_
_entity_poly.entity_id
_entity_poly.type
_entity_poly.pdbx_seq_one_letter_code
_entity_poly.pdbx_strand_id
1 'polypeptide(L)' 'MSLERFIQVNLVLAPLLLGVGYLYYESLPVIVLPIGLSYLCFVIVLGFAWGMSRLSMALES' A
#
# COMPACT_ATOMS: atom_id res chain seq x y z
N MET A 1 1.02 14.99 5.93
CA MET A 1 1.49 13.70 6.48
C MET A 1 2.87 13.44 5.90
N SER A 2 3.87 13.02 6.68
CA SER A 2 5.18 12.66 6.10
C SER A 2 5.07 11.35 5.32
N LEU A 3 5.91 11.15 4.30
CA LEU A 3 5.96 9.91 3.50
C LEU A 3 6.13 8.67 4.39
N GLU A 4 6.94 8.77 5.43
CA GLU A 4 7.17 7.70 6.40
C GLU A 4 5.90 7.34 7.19
N ARG A 5 5.16 8.32 7.69
CA ARG A 5 3.87 8.06 8.36
C ARG A 5 2.86 7.47 7.39
N PHE A 6 2.83 7.95 6.14
CA PHE A 6 1.96 7.38 5.11
C PHE A 6 2.25 5.89 4.95
N ILE A 7 3.51 5.50 4.76
CA ILE A 7 3.89 4.10 4.57
C ILE A 7 3.57 3.26 5.81
N GLN A 8 3.86 3.74 7.02
CA GLN A 8 3.55 3.02 8.26
C GLN A 8 2.06 2.70 8.39
N VAL A 9 1.18 3.66 8.09
CA VAL A 9 -0.26 3.44 8.12
C VAL A 9 -0.68 2.44 7.04
N ASN A 10 -0.15 2.60 5.82
CA ASN A 10 -0.51 1.78 4.68
C ASN A 10 0.03 0.34 4.77
N LEU A 11 1.11 0.09 5.52
CA LEU A 11 1.59 -1.25 5.82
C LEU A 11 0.56 -2.09 6.59
N VAL A 12 -0.31 -1.45 7.38
CA VAL A 12 -1.41 -2.11 8.08
C VAL A 12 -2.69 -2.06 7.24
N LEU A 13 -2.95 -0.92 6.60
CA LEU A 13 -4.18 -0.69 5.85
C LEU A 13 -4.27 -1.58 4.60
N ALA A 14 -3.18 -1.73 3.84
CA ALA A 14 -3.20 -2.51 2.59
C ALA A 14 -3.54 -4.00 2.81
N PRO A 15 -2.92 -4.73 3.77
CA PRO A 15 -3.33 -6.10 4.09
C PRO A 15 -4.78 -6.19 4.57
N LEU A 16 -5.24 -5.22 5.36
CA LEU A 16 -6.61 -5.19 5.85
C LEU A 16 -7.60 -4.98 4.70
N LEU A 17 -7.26 -4.11 3.76
CA LEU A 17 -8.05 -3.84 2.55
C LEU A 17 -8.09 -5.07 1.63
N LEU A 18 -6.98 -5.81 1.51
CA LEU A 18 -6.95 -7.09 0.81
C LEU A 18 -7.81 -8.16 1.51
N GLY A 19 -7.73 -8.25 2.84
CA GLY A 19 -8.53 -9.19 3.62
C GLY A 19 -10.03 -8.93 3.53
N VAL A 20 -10.44 -7.66 3.67
CA VAL A 20 -11.83 -7.24 3.47
C VAL A 20 -12.24 -7.47 2.02
N GLY A 21 -11.38 -7.14 1.06
CA GLY A 21 -11.63 -7.37 -0.36
C GLY A 21 -11.87 -8.84 -0.70
N TYR A 22 -11.12 -9.74 -0.06
CA TYR A 22 -11.30 -11.19 -0.20
C TYR A 22 -12.61 -11.67 0.42
N LEU A 23 -12.92 -11.24 1.65
CA LEU A 23 -14.14 -11.65 2.36
C LEU A 23 -15.43 -11.19 1.67
N TYR A 24 -15.41 -10.04 1.02
CA TYR A 24 -16.58 -9.43 0.37
C TYR A 24 -16.49 -9.44 -1.16
N TYR A 25 -15.61 -10.24 -1.76
CA TYR A 25 -15.37 -10.29 -3.21
C TYR A 25 -16.67 -10.39 -4.03
N GLU A 26 -17.62 -11.22 -3.60
CA GLU A 26 -18.90 -11.43 -4.31
C GLU A 26 -19.87 -10.25 -4.17
N SER A 27 -19.73 -9.46 -3.11
CA SER A 27 -20.60 -8.32 -2.79
C SER A 27 -20.02 -6.98 -3.24
N LEU A 28 -18.78 -6.97 -3.71
CA LEU A 28 -18.08 -5.74 -4.08
C LEU A 28 -18.60 -5.19 -5.40
N PRO A 29 -19.01 -3.91 -5.45
CA PRO A 29 -19.34 -3.25 -6.71
C PRO A 29 -18.12 -3.28 -7.64
N VAL A 30 -18.34 -3.55 -8.93
CA VAL A 30 -17.27 -3.62 -9.94
C VAL A 30 -16.40 -2.36 -9.96
N ILE A 31 -16.98 -1.20 -9.65
CA ILE A 31 -16.25 0.09 -9.58
C ILE A 31 -15.20 0.14 -8.46
N VAL A 32 -15.31 -0.70 -7.43
CA VAL A 32 -14.34 -0.75 -6.32
C VAL A 32 -13.05 -1.45 -6.73
N LEU A 33 -13.10 -2.39 -7.68
CA LEU A 33 -11.91 -3.09 -8.17
C LEU A 33 -10.83 -2.15 -8.73
N PRO A 34 -11.11 -1.26 -9.71
CA PRO A 34 -10.07 -0.37 -10.25
C PRO A 34 -9.58 0.66 -9.21
N ILE A 35 -10.45 1.09 -8.29
CA ILE A 35 -10.09 2.03 -7.23
C ILE A 35 -9.17 1.36 -6.19
N GLY A 36 -9.56 0.18 -5.71
CA GLY A 36 -8.77 -0.58 -4.75
C GLY A 36 -7.42 -1.01 -5.34
N LEU A 37 -7.42 -1.47 -6.60
CA LEU A 37 -6.21 -1.87 -7.28
C LEU A 37 -5.25 -0.69 -7.51
N SER A 38 -5.75 0.44 -8.00
CA SER A 38 -4.92 1.64 -8.21
C SER A 38 -4.32 2.15 -6.89
N TYR A 39 -5.09 2.14 -5.81
CA TYR A 39 -4.61 2.48 -4.48
C TYR A 39 -3.50 1.54 -4.00
N LEU A 40 -3.70 0.21 -4.10
CA LEU A 40 -2.69 -0.77 -3.72
C LEU A 40 -1.40 -0.60 -4.55
N CYS A 41 -1.53 -0.38 -5.86
CA CYS A 41 -0.39 -0.12 -6.74
C CYS A 41 0.40 1.10 -6.27
N PHE A 42 -0.31 2.19 -5.93
CA PHE A 42 0.31 3.43 -5.44
C PHE A 42 1.05 3.21 -4.11
N VAL A 43 0.43 2.48 -3.17
CA VAL A 43 1.04 2.12 -1.88
C VAL A 43 2.31 1.30 -2.07
N ILE A 44 2.27 0.30 -2.96
CA ILE A 44 3.42 -0.57 -3.24
C ILE A 44 4.58 0.23 -3.83
N VAL A 45 4.31 1.07 -4.84
CA VAL A 45 5.34 1.88 -5.50
C VAL A 45 5.98 2.85 -4.52
N LEU A 46 5.19 3.56 -3.71
CA LEU A 46 5.71 4.48 -2.71
C LEU A 46 6.47 3.76 -1.59
N GLY A 47 5.94 2.64 -1.11
CA GLY A 47 6.60 1.80 -0.12
C GLY A 47 7.95 1.30 -0.61
N PHE A 48 8.02 0.84 -1.85
CA PHE A 48 9.25 0.41 -2.50
C PHE A 48 10.26 1.55 -2.63
N ALA A 49 9.84 2.70 -3.17
CA ALA A 49 10.72 3.87 -3.35
C ALA A 49 11.32 4.36 -2.02
N TRP A 50 10.50 4.43 -0.96
CA TRP A 50 10.98 4.80 0.36
C TRP A 50 11.90 3.74 0.99
N GLY A 51 11.56 2.45 0.85
CA GLY A 51 12.38 1.35 1.33
C GLY A 51 13.76 1.35 0.67
N MET A 52 13.82 1.54 -0.65
CA MET A 52 15.06 1.68 -1.40
C MET A 52 15.87 2.89 -0.96
N SER A 53 15.22 4.04 -0.74
CA SER A 53 15.89 5.25 -0.23
C SER A 53 16.51 5.03 1.16
N ARG A 54 15.80 4.35 2.07
CA ARG A 54 16.30 3.97 3.40
C ARG A 54 17.47 2.99 3.31
N LEU A 55 17.38 1.98 2.43
CA LEU A 55 18.45 1.01 2.22
C LEU A 55 19.71 1.66 1.65
N SER A 56 19.58 2.57 0.68
CA SER A 56 20.72 3.31 0.12
C SER A 56 21.48 4.06 1.21
N MET A 57 20.76 4.82 2.04
CA MET A 57 21.37 5.56 3.16
C MET A 57 22.05 4.66 4.19
N ALA A 58 21.52 3.45 4.42
CA ALA A 58 22.10 2.48 5.35
C ALA A 58 23.33 1.76 4.79
N LEU A 59 23.48 1.71 3.46
CA LEU A 59 24.65 1.12 2.79
C LEU A 59 25.79 2.13 2.59
N GLU A 60 25.48 3.43 2.56
CA GLU A 60 26.47 4.52 2.52
C GLU A 60 27.04 4.90 3.90
N SER A 61 26.44 4.43 5.00
CA SER A 61 26.89 4.63 6.39
C SER A 61 27.80 3.52 6.88
#